data_AF-A0A3M1EEW8-F1
#
_entry.id   AF-A0A3M1EEW8-F1
#
_cell.length_a   1.000
_cell.length_b   1.000
_cell.length_c   1.000
_cell.angle_alpha   90.00
_cell.angle_beta   90.00
_cell.angle_gamma   90.00
#
_symmetry.space_group_name_H-M   'P 1'
#
loop_
_entity.id
_entity.type
_entity.pdbx_description
1 polymer ?
#
loop_
_entity_poly.entity_id
_entity_poly.type
_entity_poly.pdbx_seq_one_letter_code
_entity_poly.pdbx_strand_id
1 'polypeptide(L)'
;MKSQTYRTVPQAGSVRVLLGAALKAGLAGGAGVSLLLLVYQVVSFPFLQRGLIPPAILIVWIVTGIGAAMLAGEQVQTSRDGGKVGVLAGLVAGVVGGIASMVVAAFGATFTRYGEGILIQLSDTQLAALNNAGFTERLIVLSGSVIMAMFVCGVGGMVVSALLGGFGGWLYPKFNR
;
A
#
# COMPACT_ATOMS: atom_id res chain seq x y z
N MET A 1 -27.88 1.91 44.82
CA MET A 1 -27.73 2.64 43.54
C MET A 1 -26.85 1.82 42.61
N LYS A 2 -27.43 1.16 41.59
CA LYS A 2 -26.68 0.43 40.56
C LYS A 2 -26.39 1.38 39.40
N SER A 3 -25.11 1.66 39.17
CA SER A 3 -24.61 2.44 38.03
C SER A 3 -24.96 1.73 36.73
N GLN A 4 -25.85 2.33 35.92
CA GLN A 4 -26.12 1.90 34.56
C GLN A 4 -24.98 2.35 33.66
N THR A 5 -24.12 1.40 33.29
CA THR A 5 -23.12 1.58 32.24
C THR A 5 -23.85 1.62 30.89
N TYR A 6 -24.15 2.82 30.40
CA TYR A 6 -24.63 3.02 29.03
C TYR A 6 -23.53 2.58 28.05
N ARG A 7 -23.63 1.36 27.53
CA ARG A 7 -22.96 0.98 26.28
C ARG A 7 -23.65 1.76 25.16
N THR A 8 -23.03 2.83 24.70
CA THR A 8 -23.41 3.48 23.45
C THR A 8 -23.19 2.48 22.33
N VAL A 9 -24.30 2.00 21.75
CA VAL A 9 -24.27 1.26 20.48
C VAL A 9 -23.66 2.21 19.44
N PRO A 10 -22.61 1.82 18.69
CA PRO A 10 -22.07 2.68 17.66
C PRO A 10 -23.17 2.95 16.63
N GLN A 11 -23.62 4.21 16.54
CA GLN A 11 -24.60 4.61 15.53
C GLN A 11 -24.02 4.34 14.14
N ALA A 12 -24.82 3.79 13.23
CA ALA A 12 -24.40 3.48 11.85
C ALA A 12 -23.81 4.70 11.10
N GLY A 13 -24.16 5.92 11.51
CA GLY A 13 -23.56 7.16 11.01
C GLY A 13 -22.07 7.30 11.35
N SER A 14 -21.62 6.81 12.50
CA SER A 14 -20.21 6.85 12.90
C SER A 14 -19.34 5.94 12.03
N VAL A 15 -19.80 4.72 11.74
CA VAL A 15 -19.04 3.79 10.90
C VAL A 15 -18.83 4.35 9.48
N ARG A 16 -19.84 5.03 8.90
CA ARG A 16 -19.73 5.64 7.57
C ARG A 16 -18.74 6.79 7.52
N VAL A 17 -18.69 7.62 8.56
CA VAL A 17 -17.74 8.74 8.65
C VAL A 17 -16.31 8.22 8.81
N LEU A 18 -16.08 7.23 9.68
CA LEU A 18 -14.77 6.59 9.85
C LEU A 18 -14.28 5.95 8.54
N LEU A 19 -15.16 5.24 7.85
CA LEU A 19 -14.84 4.60 6.57
C LEU A 19 -14.57 5.65 5.48
N GLY A 20 -15.39 6.71 5.41
CA GLY A 20 -15.20 7.81 4.46
C GLY A 20 -13.89 8.57 4.69
N ALA A 21 -13.52 8.82 5.94
CA ALA A 21 -12.24 9.43 6.31
C ALA A 21 -11.06 8.53 5.93
N ALA A 22 -11.14 7.23 6.26
CA ALA A 22 -10.13 6.25 5.90
C ALA A 22 -9.95 6.14 4.38
N LEU A 23 -11.04 6.10 3.61
CA LEU A 23 -11.00 6.00 2.16
C LEU A 23 -10.37 7.24 1.52
N LYS A 24 -10.78 8.45 1.94
CA LYS A 24 -10.23 9.71 1.41
C LYS A 24 -8.74 9.84 1.69
N ALA A 25 -8.34 9.62 2.95
CA ALA A 25 -6.93 9.66 3.33
C ALA A 25 -6.14 8.56 2.62
N GLY A 26 -6.67 7.34 2.56
CA GLY A 26 -6.04 6.20 1.89
C GLY A 26 -5.84 6.42 0.39
N LEU A 27 -6.82 6.99 -0.31
CA LEU A 27 -6.70 7.34 -1.73
C LEU A 27 -5.62 8.42 -1.95
N ALA A 28 -5.59 9.46 -1.11
CA ALA A 28 -4.56 10.49 -1.18
C ALA A 28 -3.16 9.92 -0.90
N GLY A 29 -3.03 9.09 0.13
CA GLY A 29 -1.80 8.38 0.47
C GLY A 29 -1.35 7.45 -0.65
N GLY A 30 -2.26 6.66 -1.19
CA GLY A 30 -2.02 5.75 -2.32
C GLY A 30 -1.58 6.48 -3.59
N ALA A 31 -2.18 7.63 -3.89
CA ALA A 31 -1.76 8.48 -5.00
C ALA A 31 -0.34 9.05 -4.77
N GLY A 32 -0.04 9.48 -3.55
CA GLY A 32 1.31 9.93 -3.17
C GLY A 32 2.36 8.82 -3.32
N VAL A 33 2.06 7.61 -2.87
CA VAL A 33 2.93 6.43 -3.06
C VAL A 33 3.11 6.11 -4.53
N SER A 34 2.03 6.14 -5.32
CA SER A 34 2.08 5.88 -6.76
C SER A 34 2.97 6.88 -7.48
N LEU A 35 2.88 8.17 -7.11
CA LEU A 35 3.73 9.21 -7.64
C LEU A 35 5.20 8.98 -7.26
N LEU A 36 5.49 8.64 -6.00
CA LEU A 36 6.84 8.31 -5.55
C LEU A 36 7.43 7.10 -6.29
N LEU A 37 6.61 6.08 -6.57
CA LEU A 37 7.02 4.93 -7.37
C LEU A 37 7.35 5.31 -8.82
N LEU A 38 6.58 6.21 -9.43
CA LEU A 38 6.90 6.74 -10.76
C LEU A 38 8.19 7.55 -10.76
N VAL A 39 8.35 8.45 -9.77
CA VAL A 39 9.58 9.24 -9.59
C VAL A 39 10.80 8.33 -9.40
N TYR A 40 10.65 7.22 -8.66
CA TYR A 40 11.71 6.23 -8.50
C TYR A 40 12.20 5.67 -9.84
N GLN A 41 11.31 5.45 -10.81
CA GLN A 41 11.70 4.94 -12.13
C GLN A 41 12.39 5.99 -13.00
N VAL A 42 12.04 7.27 -12.84
CA VAL A 42 12.53 8.36 -13.70
C VAL A 42 13.87 8.93 -13.18
N VAL A 43 14.07 8.96 -11.87
CA VAL A 43 15.25 9.60 -11.27
C VAL A 43 16.47 8.69 -11.40
N SER A 44 17.47 9.09 -12.19
CA SER A 44 18.71 8.32 -12.37
C SER A 44 19.75 8.52 -11.25
N PHE A 45 19.45 9.33 -10.24
CA PHE A 45 20.36 9.60 -9.13
C PHE A 45 20.24 8.52 -8.04
N PRO A 46 21.27 7.66 -7.84
CA PRO A 46 21.19 6.51 -6.95
C PRO A 46 20.98 6.90 -5.48
N PHE A 47 21.45 8.08 -5.07
CA PHE A 47 21.24 8.62 -3.72
C PHE A 47 19.76 8.91 -3.45
N LEU A 48 19.05 9.55 -4.41
CA LEU A 48 17.62 9.81 -4.25
C LEU A 48 16.82 8.50 -4.28
N GLN A 49 17.13 7.61 -5.22
CA GLN A 49 16.44 6.33 -5.35
C GLN A 49 16.54 5.46 -4.09
N ARG A 50 17.74 5.27 -3.53
CA ARG A 50 17.93 4.36 -2.38
C ARG A 50 17.82 5.04 -1.02
N GLY A 51 18.17 6.32 -0.94
CA GLY A 51 18.26 7.05 0.31
C GLY A 51 17.01 7.85 0.68
N LEU A 52 16.29 8.41 -0.30
CA LEU A 52 15.21 9.36 -0.02
C LEU A 52 13.81 8.79 -0.31
N ILE A 53 13.64 8.06 -1.40
CA ILE A 53 12.31 7.57 -1.82
C ILE A 53 11.74 6.52 -0.85
N PRO A 54 12.49 5.48 -0.43
CA PRO A 54 11.97 4.50 0.53
C PRO A 54 11.50 5.11 1.86
N PRO A 55 12.29 5.97 2.55
CA PRO A 55 11.78 6.61 3.77
C PRO A 55 10.64 7.59 3.49
N ALA A 56 10.61 8.27 2.34
CA ALA A 56 9.47 9.10 1.97
C ALA A 56 8.17 8.28 1.86
N ILE A 57 8.22 7.08 1.29
CA ILE A 57 7.06 6.17 1.24
C ILE A 57 6.60 5.79 2.66
N LEU A 58 7.52 5.46 3.56
CA LEU A 58 7.20 5.16 4.96
C LEU A 58 6.51 6.35 5.65
N ILE A 59 7.03 7.56 5.44
CA ILE A 59 6.44 8.78 5.98
C ILE A 59 5.03 9.00 5.41
N VAL A 60 4.82 8.80 4.11
CA VAL A 60 3.49 8.93 3.49
C VAL A 60 2.49 7.98 4.14
N TRP A 61 2.85 6.74 4.44
CA TRP A 61 1.95 5.80 5.12
C TRP A 61 1.60 6.25 6.55
N ILE A 62 2.57 6.75 7.31
CA ILE A 62 2.34 7.30 8.65
C ILE A 62 1.41 8.52 8.57
N VAL A 63 1.72 9.47 7.68
CA VAL A 63 0.93 10.70 7.48
C VAL A 63 -0.47 10.37 6.99
N THR A 64 -0.64 9.34 6.17
CA THR A 64 -1.96 8.83 5.75
C THR A 64 -2.78 8.40 6.96
N GLY A 65 -2.16 7.69 7.91
CA GLY A 65 -2.79 7.30 9.16
C GLY A 65 -3.22 8.47 10.03
N ILE A 66 -2.34 9.47 10.17
CA ILE A 66 -2.61 10.72 10.91
C ILE A 66 -3.77 11.47 10.23
N GLY A 67 -3.70 11.65 8.91
CA GLY A 67 -4.72 12.33 8.12
C GLY A 67 -6.09 11.65 8.20
N ALA A 68 -6.12 10.31 8.20
CA ALA A 68 -7.36 9.57 8.38
C ALA A 68 -8.00 9.82 9.76
N ALA A 69 -7.18 9.84 10.82
CA ALA A 69 -7.64 10.14 12.17
C ALA A 69 -8.10 11.60 12.30
N MET A 70 -7.40 12.55 11.68
CA MET A 70 -7.80 13.96 11.60
C MET A 70 -9.15 14.14 10.91
N LEU A 71 -9.35 13.48 9.76
CA LEU A 71 -10.60 13.56 9.00
C LEU A 71 -11.78 12.90 9.72
N ALA A 72 -11.52 11.91 10.58
CA ALA A 72 -12.53 11.28 11.42
C ALA A 72 -12.91 12.15 12.63
N GLY A 73 -12.07 13.12 13.01
CA GLY A 73 -12.38 14.17 13.99
C GLY A 73 -12.87 13.64 15.33
N GLU A 74 -14.03 14.13 15.77
CA GLU A 74 -14.65 13.81 17.07
C GLU A 74 -14.93 12.32 17.28
N GLN A 75 -14.92 11.51 16.23
CA GLN A 75 -15.13 10.07 16.34
C GLN A 75 -13.88 9.31 16.78
N VAL A 76 -12.72 9.96 16.79
CA VAL A 76 -11.45 9.41 17.27
C VAL A 76 -11.15 9.99 18.65
N GLN A 77 -11.72 9.38 19.68
CA GLN A 77 -11.52 9.81 21.07
C GLN A 77 -10.33 9.13 21.74
N THR A 78 -9.91 7.97 21.24
CA THR A 78 -8.83 7.17 21.80
C THR A 78 -7.79 6.82 20.73
N SER A 79 -6.54 6.60 21.15
CA SER A 79 -5.49 6.10 20.26
C SER A 79 -5.84 4.75 19.64
N ARG A 80 -6.72 3.95 20.27
CA ARG A 80 -7.21 2.69 19.69
C ARG A 80 -8.12 2.94 18.49
N ASP A 81 -8.99 3.94 18.57
CA ASP A 81 -9.91 4.28 17.48
C ASP A 81 -9.16 4.92 16.32
N GLY A 82 -8.21 5.81 16.63
CA GLY A 82 -7.32 6.41 15.63
C GLY A 82 -6.49 5.35 14.92
N GLY A 83 -5.96 4.36 15.66
CA GLY A 83 -5.25 3.23 15.07
C GLY A 83 -6.10 2.40 14.11
N LYS A 84 -7.38 2.12 14.44
CA LYS A 84 -8.28 1.38 13.54
C LYS A 84 -8.52 2.12 12.23
N VAL A 85 -8.80 3.42 12.31
CA VAL A 85 -9.02 4.27 11.12
C VAL A 85 -7.75 4.38 10.29
N GLY A 86 -6.60 4.51 10.95
CA GLY A 86 -5.29 4.52 10.32
C GLY A 86 -4.95 3.21 9.61
N VAL A 87 -5.28 2.05 10.20
CA VAL A 87 -5.12 0.73 9.55
C VAL A 87 -5.96 0.65 8.27
N LEU A 88 -7.22 1.08 8.31
CA LEU A 88 -8.09 1.07 7.14
C LEU A 88 -7.55 1.99 6.03
N ALA A 89 -7.10 3.20 6.40
CA ALA A 89 -6.51 4.14 5.44
C ALA A 89 -5.21 3.61 4.84
N GLY A 90 -4.34 3.01 5.66
CA GLY A 90 -3.12 2.35 5.20
C GLY A 90 -3.40 1.18 4.26
N LEU A 91 -4.43 0.37 4.55
CA LEU A 91 -4.83 -0.72 3.65
C LEU A 91 -5.25 -0.18 2.28
N VAL A 92 -6.08 0.86 2.24
CA VAL A 92 -6.49 1.52 0.97
C VAL A 92 -5.27 2.08 0.24
N ALA A 93 -4.38 2.79 0.94
CA ALA A 93 -3.16 3.33 0.33
C ALA A 93 -2.24 2.23 -0.22
N GLY A 94 -2.11 1.12 0.50
CA GLY A 94 -1.36 -0.07 0.09
C GLY A 94 -1.96 -0.74 -1.14
N VAL A 95 -3.29 -0.88 -1.21
CA VAL A 95 -3.97 -1.43 -2.41
C VAL A 95 -3.68 -0.57 -3.63
N VAL A 96 -3.86 0.75 -3.52
CA VAL A 96 -3.64 1.68 -4.64
C VAL A 96 -2.17 1.66 -5.08
N GLY A 97 -1.23 1.73 -4.14
CA GLY A 97 0.20 1.63 -4.43
C GLY A 97 0.60 0.27 -5.03
N GLY A 98 -0.02 -0.80 -4.56
CA GLY A 98 0.15 -2.15 -5.09
C GLY A 98 -0.30 -2.25 -6.55
N ILE A 99 -1.50 -1.76 -6.87
CA ILE A 99 -2.00 -1.71 -8.25
C ILE A 99 -1.05 -0.89 -9.14
N ALA A 100 -0.63 0.30 -8.68
CA ALA A 100 0.32 1.12 -9.43
C ALA A 100 1.64 0.38 -9.68
N SER A 101 2.17 -0.34 -8.68
CA SER A 101 3.38 -1.13 -8.82
C SER A 101 3.25 -2.28 -9.82
N MET A 102 2.07 -2.93 -9.87
CA MET A 102 1.79 -3.98 -10.85
C MET A 102 1.73 -3.43 -12.27
N VAL A 103 1.11 -2.25 -12.45
CA VAL A 103 1.11 -1.54 -13.74
C VAL A 103 2.54 -1.21 -14.17
N VAL A 104 3.35 -0.65 -13.28
CA VAL A 104 4.77 -0.34 -13.56
C VAL A 104 5.56 -1.61 -13.90
N ALA A 105 5.32 -2.72 -13.21
CA ALA A 105 5.94 -4.01 -13.51
C ALA A 105 5.49 -4.57 -14.87
N ALA A 106 4.22 -4.37 -15.26
CA ALA A 106 3.69 -4.78 -16.56
C ALA A 106 4.29 -3.98 -17.74
N PHE A 107 4.89 -2.83 -17.49
CA PHE A 107 5.70 -2.11 -18.47
C PHE A 107 7.18 -2.53 -18.47
N GLY A 108 7.58 -3.47 -17.61
CA GLY A 108 8.96 -3.95 -17.49
C GLY A 108 9.90 -2.98 -16.78
N ALA A 109 9.38 -2.02 -16.02
CA ALA A 109 10.22 -1.08 -15.29
C ALA A 109 10.75 -1.64 -13.95
N THR A 110 10.06 -2.63 -13.37
CA THR A 110 10.44 -3.23 -12.08
C THR A 110 10.39 -4.75 -12.12
N PHE A 111 11.17 -5.39 -11.24
CA PHE A 111 11.22 -6.84 -11.01
C PHE A 111 11.56 -7.72 -12.24
N THR A 112 12.04 -7.16 -13.35
CA THR A 112 12.42 -7.89 -14.58
C THR A 112 13.41 -9.01 -14.33
N ARG A 113 14.42 -8.78 -13.48
CA ARG A 113 15.39 -9.81 -13.08
C ARG A 113 14.76 -11.02 -12.38
N TYR A 114 13.66 -10.82 -11.66
CA TYR A 114 12.94 -11.93 -11.04
C TYR A 114 12.12 -12.71 -12.08
N GLY A 115 11.55 -12.01 -13.09
CA GLY A 115 10.93 -12.65 -14.25
C GLY A 115 11.93 -13.44 -15.10
N GLU A 116 13.14 -12.92 -15.31
CA GLU A 116 14.25 -13.63 -15.96
C GLU A 116 14.66 -14.88 -15.16
N GLY A 117 14.60 -14.82 -13.82
CA GLY A 117 14.81 -15.99 -12.96
C GLY A 117 13.83 -17.13 -13.21
N ILE A 118 12.63 -16.86 -13.72
CA ILE A 118 11.65 -17.89 -14.11
C ILE A 118 12.08 -18.56 -15.42
N LEU A 119 12.59 -17.80 -16.39
CA LEU A 119 13.10 -18.35 -17.64
C LEU A 119 14.24 -19.34 -17.41
N ILE A 120 15.16 -19.01 -16.49
CA ILE A 120 16.33 -19.85 -16.17
C ILE A 120 15.91 -21.18 -15.52
N GLN A 121 14.71 -21.27 -14.95
CA GLN A 121 14.18 -22.51 -14.35
C GLN A 121 13.49 -23.44 -15.37
N LEU A 122 13.19 -22.95 -16.57
CA LEU A 122 12.57 -23.74 -17.63
C LEU A 122 13.63 -24.43 -18.48
N SER A 123 13.38 -25.68 -18.89
CA SER A 123 14.24 -26.35 -19.85
C SER A 123 14.04 -25.81 -21.28
N ASP A 124 15.04 -25.96 -22.15
CA ASP A 124 14.95 -25.55 -23.55
C ASP A 124 13.74 -26.17 -24.28
N THR A 125 13.40 -27.42 -23.93
CA THR A 125 12.22 -28.12 -24.46
C THR A 125 10.89 -27.50 -24.00
N GLN A 126 10.82 -26.99 -22.77
CA GLN A 126 9.65 -26.30 -22.23
C GLN A 126 9.51 -24.91 -22.84
N LEU A 127 10.63 -24.21 -23.02
CA LEU A 127 10.66 -22.90 -23.69
C LEU A 127 10.22 -23.02 -25.16
N ALA A 128 10.69 -24.04 -25.88
CA ALA A 128 10.25 -24.31 -27.24
C ALA A 128 8.74 -24.62 -27.31
N ALA A 129 8.22 -25.41 -26.36
CA ALA A 129 6.78 -25.71 -26.28
C ALA A 129 5.94 -24.46 -25.98
N LEU A 130 6.39 -23.59 -25.07
CA LEU A 130 5.75 -22.31 -24.74
C LEU A 130 5.77 -21.35 -25.93
N ASN A 131 6.89 -21.25 -26.62
CA ASN A 131 7.02 -20.41 -27.81
C ASN A 131 6.10 -20.90 -28.94
N ASN A 132 5.98 -22.23 -29.13
CA ASN A 132 5.03 -22.82 -30.07
C ASN A 132 3.56 -22.57 -29.69
N ALA A 133 3.26 -22.34 -28.40
CA ALA A 133 1.94 -21.94 -27.91
C ALA A 133 1.71 -20.41 -27.98
N GLY A 134 2.66 -19.63 -28.52
CA GLY A 134 2.57 -18.17 -28.65
C GLY A 134 3.07 -17.39 -27.44
N PHE A 135 3.62 -18.06 -26.42
CA PHE A 135 4.23 -17.39 -25.26
C PHE A 135 5.69 -17.07 -25.55
N THR A 136 5.95 -15.79 -25.87
CA THR A 136 7.31 -15.29 -26.00
C THR A 136 8.01 -15.20 -24.65
N GLU A 137 9.33 -15.33 -24.63
CA GLU A 137 10.15 -15.14 -23.43
C GLU A 137 9.87 -13.80 -22.73
N ARG A 138 9.64 -12.74 -23.51
CA ARG A 138 9.27 -11.42 -23.00
C ARG A 138 7.97 -11.44 -22.20
N LEU A 139 6.96 -12.18 -22.64
CA LEU A 139 5.69 -12.33 -21.92
C LEU A 139 5.90 -13.09 -20.60
N ILE A 140 6.76 -14.10 -20.60
CA ILE A 140 7.09 -14.87 -19.40
C ILE A 140 7.77 -13.96 -18.36
N VAL A 141 8.79 -13.18 -18.78
CA VAL A 141 9.47 -12.23 -17.89
C VAL A 141 8.49 -11.20 -17.33
N LEU A 142 7.68 -10.59 -18.18
CA LEU A 142 6.68 -9.59 -17.76
C LEU A 142 5.68 -10.18 -16.75
N SER A 143 5.17 -11.39 -17.02
CA SER A 143 4.25 -12.07 -16.10
C SER A 143 4.91 -12.35 -14.74
N GLY A 144 6.17 -12.77 -14.73
CA GLY A 144 6.95 -12.98 -13.51
C GLY A 144 7.16 -11.70 -12.71
N SER A 145 7.48 -10.60 -13.40
CA SER A 145 7.60 -9.28 -12.78
C SER A 145 6.30 -8.82 -12.12
N VAL A 146 5.16 -9.00 -12.79
CA VAL A 146 3.84 -8.61 -12.27
C VAL A 146 3.46 -9.46 -11.05
N ILE A 147 3.69 -10.78 -11.10
CA ILE A 147 3.45 -11.67 -9.97
C ILE A 147 4.30 -11.26 -8.76
N MET A 148 5.59 -10.97 -8.98
CA MET A 148 6.46 -10.52 -7.89
C MET A 148 6.05 -9.15 -7.33
N ALA A 149 5.65 -8.22 -8.19
CA ALA A 149 5.11 -6.93 -7.76
C ALA A 149 3.83 -7.12 -6.91
N MET A 150 2.95 -8.04 -7.29
CA MET A 150 1.75 -8.36 -6.53
C MET A 150 2.09 -8.88 -5.12
N PHE A 151 3.07 -9.76 -4.96
CA PHE A 151 3.45 -10.27 -3.65
C PHE A 151 4.20 -9.24 -2.80
N VAL A 152 5.22 -8.59 -3.36
CA VAL A 152 6.09 -7.67 -2.61
C VAL A 152 5.39 -6.34 -2.35
N CYS A 153 4.90 -5.68 -3.39
CA CYS A 153 4.33 -4.35 -3.30
C CYS A 153 2.81 -4.38 -3.06
N GLY A 154 2.10 -5.40 -3.54
CA GLY A 154 0.71 -5.63 -3.21
C GLY A 154 0.57 -6.15 -1.78
N VAL A 155 0.77 -7.46 -1.56
CA VAL A 155 0.53 -8.09 -0.25
C VAL A 155 1.45 -7.54 0.83
N GLY A 156 2.76 -7.55 0.60
CA GLY A 156 3.75 -7.04 1.55
C GLY A 156 3.55 -5.55 1.83
N GLY A 157 3.40 -4.74 0.77
CA GLY A 157 3.17 -3.30 0.87
C GLY A 157 1.87 -2.95 1.60
N MET A 158 0.78 -3.70 1.38
CA MET A 158 -0.48 -3.52 2.11
C MET A 158 -0.31 -3.74 3.62
N VAL A 159 0.38 -4.81 4.02
CA VAL A 159 0.61 -5.12 5.44
C VAL A 159 1.42 -4.01 6.10
N VAL A 160 2.53 -3.59 5.46
CA VAL A 160 3.39 -2.53 6.00
C VAL A 160 2.65 -1.20 6.06
N SER A 161 1.90 -0.86 5.01
CA SER A 161 1.11 0.36 4.95
C SER A 161 0.01 0.39 6.01
N ALA A 162 -0.69 -0.73 6.22
CA ALA A 162 -1.71 -0.87 7.26
C ALA A 162 -1.12 -0.69 8.67
N LEU A 163 0.05 -1.30 8.95
CA LEU A 163 0.73 -1.15 10.24
C LEU A 163 1.19 0.30 10.49
N LEU A 164 1.80 0.93 9.50
CA LEU A 164 2.30 2.30 9.62
C LEU A 164 1.18 3.34 9.63
N GLY A 165 0.12 3.13 8.84
CA GLY A 165 -1.10 3.92 8.92
C GLY A 165 -1.77 3.76 10.29
N GLY A 166 -1.83 2.54 10.82
CA GLY A 166 -2.30 2.28 12.17
C GLY A 166 -1.48 3.00 13.24
N PHE A 167 -0.15 2.97 13.11
CA PHE A 167 0.76 3.69 14.00
C PHE A 167 0.54 5.22 13.93
N GLY A 168 0.44 5.78 12.72
CA GLY A 168 0.15 7.20 12.52
C GLY A 168 -1.19 7.62 13.12
N GLY A 169 -2.25 6.84 12.89
CA GLY A 169 -3.56 7.09 13.47
C GLY A 169 -3.58 6.95 15.00
N TRP A 170 -2.79 6.03 15.56
CA TRP A 170 -2.64 5.87 17.01
C TRP A 170 -1.93 7.05 17.67
N LEU A 171 -0.97 7.67 16.97
CA LEU A 171 -0.26 8.85 17.44
C LEU A 171 -1.14 10.10 17.50
N TYR A 172 -2.11 10.24 16.58
CA TYR A 172 -2.90 11.47 16.44
C TYR A 172 -3.52 12.00 17.76
N PRO A 173 -4.23 11.19 18.58
CA PRO A 173 -4.83 11.67 19.83
C PRO A 173 -3.81 12.11 20.90
N LYS A 174 -2.53 11.79 20.72
CA LYS A 174 -1.46 12.24 21.62
C LYS A 174 -0.93 13.62 21.27
N PHE A 175 -1.06 14.02 20.01
CA PHE A 175 -0.68 15.36 19.53
C PHE A 175 -1.83 16.37 19.65
N ASN A 176 -3.07 15.89 19.71
CA ASN A 176 -4.27 16.73 19.80
C ASN A 176 -4.75 16.95 21.26
N ARG A 177 -3.86 16.74 22.24
CA ARG A 177 -4.08 17.06 23.67
C ARG A 177 -3.06 18.09 24.10
#